data_AF-A0A0V0HQJ1-F1
#
_entry.id   AF-A0A0V0HQJ1-F1
#
_cell.length_a   1.000
_cell.length_b   1.000
_cell.length_c   1.000
_cell.angle_alpha   90.00
_cell.angle_beta   90.00
_cell.angle_gamma   90.00
#
_symmetry.space_group_name_H-M   'P 1'
#
loop_
_entity.id
_entity.type
_entity.pdbx_description
1 polymer ?
#
loop_
_entity_poly.entity_id
_entity_poly.type
_entity_poly.pdbx_seq_one_letter_code
_entity_poly.pdbx_strand_id
1 'polypeptide(L)'
;MVRQFIKGTDGFSGAFAECLCGSPNLYQKGGRKPWNSINFVCALDGFTLADLVTYNNKHNLANGEDNKDGENHNNSWNCGEEGEFASIFEKKLRKRQMRNFFLCLMVSQGVPMIYTGDEYGHTKGGNNNTYCHDNYVLLYFGHPS
;
A
#
# COMPACT_ATOMS: atom_id res chain seq x y z
N MET A 1 6.38 4.42 7.25
CA MET A 1 5.91 5.57 8.07
C MET A 1 4.45 5.91 7.78
N VAL A 2 4.10 6.33 6.55
CA VAL A 2 2.71 6.65 6.18
C VAL A 2 1.71 5.52 6.45
N ARG A 3 2.08 4.26 6.13
CA ARG A 3 1.28 3.06 6.41
C ARG A 3 0.93 2.90 7.90
N GLN A 4 1.93 3.06 8.78
CA GLN A 4 1.74 2.96 10.23
C GLN A 4 0.84 4.08 10.77
N PHE A 5 1.02 5.30 10.27
CA PHE A 5 0.19 6.44 10.68
C PHE A 5 -1.28 6.24 10.29
N ILE A 6 -1.56 5.89 9.03
CA ILE A 6 -2.94 5.72 8.54
C ILE A 6 -3.62 4.48 9.17
N LYS A 7 -2.85 3.44 9.49
CA LYS A 7 -3.31 2.30 10.29
C LYS A 7 -3.69 2.69 11.73
N GLY A 8 -3.18 3.81 12.26
CA GLY A 8 -3.42 4.25 13.62
C GLY A 8 -2.41 3.72 14.63
N THR A 9 -1.18 3.45 14.23
CA THR A 9 -0.10 3.09 15.14
C THR A 9 0.44 4.32 15.88
N ASP A 10 0.52 4.23 17.20
CA ASP A 10 1.02 5.31 18.06
C ASP A 10 2.48 5.67 17.76
N GLY A 11 2.84 6.93 17.96
CA GLY A 11 4.21 7.43 17.80
C GLY A 11 4.64 7.80 16.38
N PHE A 12 3.79 7.62 15.37
CA PHE A 12 4.13 7.92 13.96
C PHE A 12 3.68 9.29 13.44
N SER A 13 3.02 10.12 14.25
CA SER A 13 2.52 11.43 13.84
C SER A 13 3.63 12.41 13.43
N GLY A 14 4.74 12.46 14.18
CA GLY A 14 5.91 13.29 13.83
C GLY A 14 6.57 12.83 12.52
N ALA A 15 6.78 11.51 12.38
CA ALA A 15 7.32 10.91 11.17
C ALA A 15 6.43 11.15 9.93
N PHE A 16 5.12 11.19 10.11
CA PHE A 16 4.17 11.54 9.06
C PHE A 16 4.27 13.01 8.64
N ALA A 17 4.38 13.94 9.59
CA ALA A 17 4.58 15.36 9.29
C ALA A 17 5.87 15.59 8.48
N GLU A 18 6.95 14.86 8.81
CA GLU A 18 8.18 14.90 8.03
C GLU A 18 8.01 14.38 6.60
N CYS A 19 7.24 13.30 6.40
CA CYS A 19 6.93 12.78 5.08
C CYS A 19 6.13 13.80 4.24
N LEU A 20 5.14 14.45 4.85
CA LEU A 20 4.35 15.50 4.19
C LEU A 20 5.22 16.68 3.72
N CYS A 21 6.23 17.05 4.51
CA CYS A 21 7.18 18.11 4.19
C CYS A 21 8.29 17.69 3.21
N GLY A 22 8.21 16.52 2.58
CA GLY A 22 9.19 16.04 1.60
C GLY A 22 10.45 15.45 2.22
N SER A 23 10.32 14.90 3.43
CA SER A 23 11.38 14.23 4.18
C SER A 23 12.69 15.04 4.27
N PRO A 24 12.64 16.28 4.80
CA PRO A 24 13.82 17.14 4.89
C PRO A 24 14.98 16.50 5.67
N ASN A 25 14.68 15.68 6.69
CA ASN A 25 15.70 14.95 7.45
C ASN A 25 16.58 14.00 6.61
N LEU A 26 16.05 13.47 5.49
CA LEU A 26 16.80 12.58 4.59
C LEU A 26 17.57 13.35 3.51
N TYR A 27 17.04 14.47 3.02
CA TYR A 27 17.58 15.15 1.83
C TYR A 27 18.31 16.47 2.12
N GLN A 28 17.94 17.17 3.20
CA GLN A 28 18.42 18.52 3.49
C GLN A 28 19.89 18.52 3.96
N LYS A 29 20.36 17.45 4.63
CA LYS A 29 21.78 17.29 5.00
C LYS A 29 22.73 17.09 3.81
N GLY A 30 22.21 16.68 2.65
CA GLY A 30 23.01 16.39 1.45
C GLY A 30 22.92 17.45 0.34
N GLY A 31 22.28 18.60 0.58
CA GLY A 31 22.06 19.64 -0.44
C GLY A 31 21.06 19.25 -1.54
N ARG A 32 20.29 18.17 -1.33
CA ARG A 32 19.30 17.67 -2.30
C ARG A 32 17.96 18.37 -2.08
N LYS A 33 17.35 18.80 -3.19
CA LYS A 33 16.06 19.50 -3.19
C LYS A 33 14.89 18.49 -3.12
N PRO A 34 13.69 18.88 -2.66
CA PRO A 34 12.58 17.96 -2.34
C PRO A 34 12.12 17.05 -3.49
N TRP A 35 12.30 17.46 -4.75
CA TRP A 35 11.95 16.65 -5.93
C TRP A 35 12.83 15.42 -6.15
N ASN A 36 13.89 15.24 -5.38
CA ASN A 36 14.66 14.00 -5.38
C ASN A 36 13.98 12.89 -4.55
N SER A 37 12.88 13.20 -3.85
CA SER A 37 12.06 12.21 -3.15
C SER A 37 10.98 11.68 -4.09
N ILE A 38 11.09 10.39 -4.44
CA ILE A 38 9.98 9.64 -5.05
C ILE A 38 9.14 9.09 -3.90
N ASN A 39 7.94 9.64 -3.76
CA ASN A 39 7.00 9.22 -2.73
C ASN A 39 6.12 8.12 -3.32
N PHE A 40 6.00 6.98 -2.65
CA PHE A 40 5.11 5.89 -3.04
C PHE A 40 4.50 5.23 -1.79
N VAL A 41 3.27 4.73 -1.93
CA VAL A 41 2.61 3.94 -0.87
C VAL A 41 2.71 2.46 -1.17
N CYS A 42 2.51 2.07 -2.42
CA CYS A 42 2.57 0.69 -2.91
C CYS A 42 3.49 0.64 -4.14
N ALA A 43 4.00 -0.56 -4.42
CA ALA A 43 4.91 -0.84 -5.53
C ALA A 43 4.58 -2.24 -6.09
N LEU A 44 5.37 -2.69 -7.07
CA LEU A 44 5.26 -4.05 -7.61
C LEU A 44 5.42 -5.10 -6.51
N ASP A 45 6.42 -4.88 -5.65
CA ASP A 45 6.70 -5.70 -4.48
C ASP A 45 5.77 -5.31 -3.32
N GLY A 46 5.12 -6.31 -2.74
CA GLY A 46 4.17 -6.13 -1.65
C GLY A 46 2.71 -6.05 -2.11
N PHE A 47 1.87 -5.60 -1.17
CA PHE A 47 0.44 -5.43 -1.39
C PHE A 47 0.13 -4.26 -2.33
N THR A 48 -0.95 -4.42 -3.10
CA THR A 48 -1.67 -3.30 -3.72
C THR A 48 -2.31 -2.41 -2.65
N LEU A 49 -2.78 -1.22 -3.02
CA LEU A 49 -3.46 -0.34 -2.08
C LEU A 49 -4.75 -0.95 -1.52
N ALA A 50 -5.48 -1.72 -2.32
CA ALA A 50 -6.68 -2.42 -1.87
C ALA A 50 -6.33 -3.56 -0.90
N ASP A 51 -5.27 -4.32 -1.20
CA ASP A 51 -4.83 -5.41 -0.34
C ASP A 51 -4.27 -4.91 0.99
N LEU A 52 -3.60 -3.75 0.98
CA LEU A 52 -3.05 -3.10 2.17
C LEU A 52 -4.11 -2.78 3.23
N VAL A 53 -5.35 -2.52 2.80
CA VAL A 53 -6.49 -2.24 3.68
C VAL A 53 -7.40 -3.46 3.90
N THR A 54 -7.09 -4.60 3.27
CA THR A 54 -7.95 -5.81 3.24
C THR A 54 -7.30 -7.01 3.92
N TYR A 55 -5.96 -7.07 3.96
CA TYR A 55 -5.22 -8.21 4.48
C TYR A 55 -4.18 -7.79 5.51
N ASN A 56 -4.14 -8.47 6.66
CA ASN A 56 -3.06 -8.35 7.63
C ASN A 56 -1.89 -9.27 7.27
N ASN A 57 -2.18 -10.46 6.74
CA ASN A 57 -1.18 -11.47 6.42
C ASN A 57 -1.06 -11.67 4.91
N LYS A 58 0.13 -12.06 4.46
CA LYS A 58 0.36 -12.46 3.06
C LYS A 58 -0.25 -13.83 2.77
N HIS A 59 -0.81 -13.98 1.58
CA HIS A 59 -1.46 -15.18 1.05
C HIS A 59 -0.76 -15.62 -0.25
N ASN A 60 0.52 -15.97 -0.14
CA ASN A 60 1.40 -16.32 -1.26
C ASN A 60 1.43 -17.84 -1.53
N LEU A 61 0.51 -18.62 -0.96
CA LEU A 61 0.48 -20.08 -1.12
C LEU A 61 0.45 -20.52 -2.59
N ALA A 62 -0.17 -19.70 -3.46
CA ALA A 62 -0.22 -19.94 -4.89
C ALA A 62 1.15 -19.85 -5.60
N ASN A 63 2.19 -19.35 -4.93
CA ASN A 63 3.55 -19.25 -5.46
C ASN A 63 4.31 -20.59 -5.36
N GLY A 64 3.81 -21.55 -4.58
CA GLY A 64 4.44 -22.87 -4.41
C GLY A 64 5.62 -22.89 -3.42
N GLU A 65 5.89 -21.79 -2.74
CA GLU A 65 6.98 -21.65 -1.74
C GLU A 65 6.49 -21.73 -0.29
N ASP A 66 5.33 -22.38 -0.05
CA ASP A 66 4.79 -22.60 1.30
C ASP A 66 4.62 -21.27 2.09
N ASN A 67 4.24 -20.19 1.39
CA ASN A 67 4.10 -18.83 1.92
C ASN A 67 5.38 -18.24 2.56
N LYS A 68 6.57 -18.77 2.22
CA LYS A 68 7.85 -18.30 2.78
C LYS A 68 8.42 -17.09 2.04
N ASP A 69 7.97 -16.87 0.82
CA ASP A 69 8.38 -15.79 -0.05
C ASP A 69 7.60 -14.48 0.23
N GLY A 70 8.16 -13.32 -0.14
CA GLY A 70 7.54 -12.00 0.09
C GLY A 70 7.69 -11.43 1.49
N GLU A 71 7.32 -10.15 1.65
CA GLU A 71 7.48 -9.38 2.90
C GLU A 71 6.51 -9.84 4.00
N ASN A 72 7.01 -9.99 5.24
CA ASN A 72 6.20 -10.36 6.40
C ASN A 72 5.63 -9.11 7.11
N HIS A 73 6.35 -7.99 7.08
CA HIS A 73 5.98 -6.76 7.77
C HIS A 73 5.39 -5.71 6.80
N ASN A 74 4.22 -6.03 6.25
CA ASN A 74 3.56 -5.17 5.26
C ASN A 74 3.05 -3.82 5.83
N ASN A 75 2.97 -3.71 7.16
CA ASN A 75 2.34 -2.58 7.87
C ASN A 75 0.91 -2.31 7.37
N SER A 76 0.18 -3.39 7.06
CA SER A 76 -1.18 -3.37 6.55
C SER A 76 -2.22 -3.46 7.68
N TRP A 77 -3.47 -3.17 7.37
CA TRP A 77 -4.59 -3.35 8.28
C TRP A 77 -5.87 -3.72 7.54
N ASN A 78 -6.40 -4.89 7.82
CA ASN A 78 -7.62 -5.43 7.19
C ASN A 78 -8.93 -4.67 7.48
N CYS A 79 -8.86 -3.61 8.30
CA CYS A 79 -9.99 -2.79 8.73
C CYS A 79 -11.05 -3.51 9.58
N GLY A 80 -10.74 -4.69 10.12
CA GLY A 80 -11.60 -5.45 11.05
C GLY A 80 -11.72 -6.93 10.68
N GLU A 81 -11.96 -7.24 9.41
CA GLU A 81 -12.16 -8.60 8.90
C GLU A 81 -11.12 -8.89 7.81
N GLU A 82 -10.58 -10.11 7.76
CA GLU A 82 -9.55 -10.49 6.79
C GLU A 82 -10.18 -10.85 5.43
N GLY A 83 -9.66 -10.28 4.33
CA GLY A 83 -10.08 -10.64 2.98
C GLY A 83 -11.32 -9.90 2.47
N GLU A 84 -11.74 -10.25 1.26
CA GLU A 84 -12.77 -9.51 0.50
C GLU A 84 -14.19 -9.68 1.06
N PHE A 85 -14.43 -10.80 1.74
CA PHE A 85 -15.71 -11.13 2.37
C PHE A 85 -15.82 -10.44 3.72
N ALA A 86 -16.09 -9.13 3.66
CA ALA A 86 -16.30 -8.32 4.85
C ALA A 86 -17.68 -7.64 4.87
N SER A 87 -18.12 -7.26 6.07
CA SER A 87 -19.36 -6.51 6.25
C SER A 87 -19.30 -5.13 5.57
N ILE A 88 -20.48 -4.51 5.42
CA ILE A 88 -20.62 -3.19 4.75
C ILE A 88 -19.81 -2.11 5.50
N PHE A 89 -19.67 -2.23 6.82
CA PHE A 89 -18.94 -1.26 7.64
C PHE A 89 -17.44 -1.28 7.33
N GLU A 90 -16.84 -2.45 7.27
CA GLU A 90 -15.43 -2.68 6.92
C GLU A 90 -15.18 -2.22 5.50
N LYS A 91 -16.04 -2.57 4.54
CA LYS A 91 -15.91 -2.10 3.15
C LYS A 91 -15.94 -0.57 3.03
N LYS A 92 -16.77 0.12 3.81
CA LYS A 92 -16.77 1.59 3.88
C LYS A 92 -15.47 2.13 4.49
N LEU A 93 -14.98 1.49 5.55
CA LEU A 93 -13.73 1.86 6.20
C LEU A 93 -12.54 1.70 5.25
N ARG A 94 -12.46 0.58 4.52
CA ARG A 94 -11.43 0.31 3.50
C ARG A 94 -11.40 1.39 2.42
N LYS A 95 -12.56 1.74 1.86
CA LYS A 95 -12.68 2.84 0.88
C LYS A 95 -12.18 4.17 1.44
N ARG A 96 -12.45 4.46 2.72
CA ARG A 96 -11.93 5.65 3.39
C ARG A 96 -10.41 5.59 3.53
N GLN A 97 -9.85 4.46 3.91
CA GLN A 97 -8.40 4.31 4.06
C GLN A 97 -7.64 4.42 2.73
N MET A 98 -8.15 3.82 1.65
CA MET A 98 -7.56 3.99 0.32
C MET A 98 -7.51 5.48 -0.09
N ARG A 99 -8.58 6.23 0.18
CA ARG A 99 -8.59 7.69 -0.05
C ARG A 99 -7.62 8.45 0.84
N ASN A 100 -7.45 8.05 2.10
CA ASN A 100 -6.47 8.66 3.01
C ASN A 100 -5.04 8.48 2.49
N PHE A 101 -4.71 7.29 2.00
CA PHE A 101 -3.41 7.01 1.38
C PHE A 101 -3.19 7.83 0.12
N PHE A 102 -4.19 7.86 -0.76
CA PHE A 102 -4.13 8.63 -2.01
C PHE A 102 -3.96 10.13 -1.73
N LEU A 103 -4.74 10.68 -0.78
CA LEU A 103 -4.64 12.07 -0.36
C LEU A 103 -3.26 12.39 0.21
N CYS A 104 -2.74 11.53 1.09
CA CYS A 104 -1.41 11.70 1.64
C CYS A 104 -0.35 11.74 0.54
N LEU A 105 -0.43 10.83 -0.44
CA LEU A 105 0.53 10.75 -1.53
C LEU A 105 0.51 12.02 -2.39
N MET A 106 -0.68 12.54 -2.69
CA MET A 106 -0.85 13.72 -3.55
C MET A 106 -0.52 15.05 -2.87
N VAL A 107 -0.67 15.13 -1.55
CA VAL A 107 -0.40 16.36 -0.78
C VAL A 107 1.06 16.44 -0.29
N SER A 108 1.75 15.29 -0.19
CA SER A 108 3.16 15.26 0.22
C SER A 108 4.05 15.98 -0.78
N GLN A 109 4.99 16.80 -0.29
CA GLN A 109 6.00 17.43 -1.12
C GLN A 109 6.93 16.37 -1.73
N GLY A 110 7.20 16.45 -3.04
CA GLY A 110 8.00 15.48 -3.79
C GLY A 110 7.30 15.02 -5.07
N VAL A 111 7.78 13.93 -5.66
CA VAL A 111 7.17 13.35 -6.87
C VAL A 111 6.36 12.12 -6.46
N PRO A 112 5.02 12.13 -6.61
CA PRO A 112 4.19 10.97 -6.30
C PRO A 112 4.34 9.90 -7.39
N MET A 113 4.50 8.65 -6.97
CA MET A 113 4.41 7.47 -7.83
C MET A 113 3.17 6.67 -7.43
N ILE A 114 2.30 6.40 -8.40
CA ILE A 114 1.11 5.55 -8.25
C ILE A 114 1.44 4.20 -8.87
N TYR A 115 1.19 3.13 -8.13
CA TYR A 115 1.29 1.79 -8.68
C TYR A 115 0.04 1.48 -9.51
N THR A 116 0.28 0.90 -10.68
CA THR A 116 -0.72 0.33 -11.57
C THR A 116 -1.85 -0.37 -10.83
N GLY A 117 -3.07 0.08 -11.05
CA GLY A 117 -4.28 -0.54 -10.53
C GLY A 117 -4.72 -0.05 -9.15
N ASP A 118 -3.88 0.68 -8.43
CA ASP A 118 -4.31 1.32 -7.19
C ASP A 118 -5.39 2.38 -7.43
N GLU A 119 -5.45 2.96 -8.64
CA GLU A 119 -6.46 3.95 -9.03
C GLU A 119 -7.88 3.40 -9.11
N TYR A 120 -8.04 2.10 -9.39
CA TYR A 120 -9.34 1.42 -9.44
C TYR A 120 -9.54 0.39 -8.32
N GLY A 121 -8.54 0.21 -7.44
CA GLY A 121 -8.62 -0.70 -6.31
C GLY A 121 -8.31 -2.16 -6.66
N HIS A 122 -7.29 -2.37 -7.50
CA HIS A 122 -6.80 -3.68 -7.88
C HIS A 122 -6.43 -4.55 -6.67
N THR A 123 -6.78 -5.83 -6.73
CA THR A 123 -6.53 -6.83 -5.69
C THR A 123 -5.64 -7.93 -6.26
N LYS A 124 -4.63 -8.34 -5.48
CA LYS A 124 -3.86 -9.57 -5.75
C LYS A 124 -4.35 -10.73 -4.88
N GLY A 125 -5.54 -10.58 -4.28
CA GLY A 125 -6.11 -11.56 -3.36
C GLY A 125 -5.27 -11.74 -2.09
N GLY A 126 -4.51 -10.72 -1.69
CA GLY A 126 -3.57 -10.82 -0.56
C GLY A 126 -2.25 -11.51 -0.93
N ASN A 127 -1.96 -11.75 -2.21
CA ASN A 127 -0.62 -12.15 -2.63
C ASN A 127 0.29 -10.91 -2.76
N ASN A 128 1.30 -10.82 -1.90
CA ASN A 128 2.20 -9.67 -1.85
C ASN A 128 3.50 -9.89 -2.64
N ASN A 129 3.61 -11.00 -3.38
CA ASN A 129 4.78 -11.36 -4.16
C ASN A 129 4.39 -12.12 -5.43
N THR A 130 3.74 -11.42 -6.36
CA THR A 130 3.13 -12.02 -7.57
C THR A 130 4.14 -12.28 -8.71
N TYR A 131 5.41 -12.51 -8.39
CA TYR A 131 6.49 -12.58 -9.38
C TYR A 131 6.34 -13.73 -10.39
N CYS A 132 5.74 -14.86 -9.98
CA CYS A 132 5.58 -16.07 -10.79
C CYS A 132 4.18 -16.20 -11.42
N HIS A 133 3.35 -15.15 -11.35
CA HIS A 133 1.96 -15.18 -11.80
C HIS A 133 1.78 -14.50 -13.14
N ASP A 134 1.85 -15.25 -14.24
CA ASP A 134 1.49 -14.74 -15.58
C ASP A 134 -0.01 -14.91 -15.86
N ASN A 135 -0.85 -14.34 -14.99
CA ASN A 135 -2.30 -14.49 -15.04
C ASN A 135 -3.03 -13.17 -14.73
N TYR A 136 -4.37 -13.20 -14.71
CA TYR A 136 -5.23 -12.03 -14.53
C TYR A 136 -4.93 -11.19 -13.28
N VAL A 137 -4.23 -11.76 -12.29
CA VAL A 137 -3.78 -11.08 -11.08
C VAL A 137 -2.82 -9.92 -11.39
N LEU A 138 -2.08 -9.96 -12.52
CA LEU A 138 -1.22 -8.88 -12.98
C LEU A 138 -1.82 -8.02 -14.10
N LEU A 139 -2.94 -8.44 -14.72
CA LEU A 139 -3.49 -7.78 -15.90
C LEU A 139 -4.39 -6.59 -15.52
N TYR A 140 -4.06 -5.43 -16.11
CA TYR A 140 -4.73 -4.12 -16.01
C TYR A 140 -6.25 -4.10 -16.31
N PHE A 141 -6.85 -5.21 -16.76
CA PHE A 141 -8.24 -5.30 -17.23
C PHE A 141 -8.89 -6.66 -16.92
N GLY A 142 -8.74 -7.17 -15.71
CA GLY A 142 -9.40 -8.40 -15.26
C GLY A 142 -10.85 -8.21 -14.79
N HIS A 143 -11.71 -7.52 -15.55
CA HIS A 143 -13.16 -7.65 -15.33
C HIS A 143 -13.63 -8.88 -16.14
N PRO A 144 -14.11 -9.97 -15.51
CA PRO A 144 -14.85 -10.95 -16.27
C PRO A 144 -16.09 -10.23 -16.83
N SER A 145 -16.29 -10.36 -18.13
CA SER A 145 -17.55 -10.05 -18.80
C SER A 145 -18.62 -11.05 -18.39
#